data_AF-A0A316RF58-F1
#
_entry.id   AF-A0A316RF58-F1
#
_cell.length_a   1.000
_cell.length_b   1.000
_cell.length_c   1.000
_cell.angle_alpha   90.00
_cell.angle_beta   90.00
_cell.angle_gamma   90.00
#
_symmetry.space_group_name_H-M   'P 1'
#
loop_
_entity.id
_entity.type
_entity.pdbx_description
1 polymer ?
#
loop_
_entity_poly.entity_id
_entity_poly.type
_entity_poly.pdbx_seq_one_letter_code
_entity_poly.pdbx_strand_id
1 'polypeptide(L)'
;MKEEFSKYEKVVYDGEVFEVLETADRTGMMKLGPLFKASYEYAWADEEMVVSLNRAIKLRIIDEETVDKLTNYSSIGEGLCNTNEWEATDAPFVGKDGSGKNDRADGKLRWDLLPLAEIEDIVRVYTEGAKKYADNSWQDIPDGFNRYLGALMRHLVAYTKGERYDKEGFMHLSAVCWNAIALLYYDKHNKGLIEWKSQEKE
;
A
#
# COMPACT_ATOMS: atom_id res chain seq x y z
N MET A 1 -19.88 -16.63 -29.20
CA MET A 1 -18.65 -15.81 -29.32
C MET A 1 -17.82 -16.19 -28.12
N LYS A 2 -16.61 -16.69 -28.31
CA LYS A 2 -15.72 -17.03 -27.19
C LYS A 2 -15.30 -15.72 -26.53
N GLU A 3 -15.41 -15.61 -25.22
CA GLU A 3 -14.90 -14.43 -24.52
C GLU A 3 -13.38 -14.47 -24.52
N GLU A 4 -12.76 -13.35 -24.84
CA GLU A 4 -11.31 -13.18 -24.74
C GLU A 4 -11.04 -12.31 -23.52
N PHE A 5 -10.12 -12.75 -22.66
CA PHE A 5 -9.80 -12.06 -21.41
C PHE A 5 -8.44 -11.37 -21.50
N SER A 6 -8.37 -10.14 -20.99
CA SER A 6 -7.12 -9.39 -20.87
C SER A 6 -6.46 -9.59 -19.51
N LYS A 7 -5.13 -9.41 -19.44
CA LYS A 7 -4.43 -9.36 -18.16
C LYS A 7 -4.97 -8.21 -17.30
N TYR A 8 -5.16 -8.47 -16.01
CA TYR A 8 -5.78 -7.57 -15.04
C TYR A 8 -7.28 -7.30 -15.26
N GLU A 9 -7.92 -8.05 -16.16
CA GLU A 9 -9.38 -8.01 -16.28
C GLU A 9 -10.03 -8.64 -15.06
N LYS A 10 -11.13 -8.04 -14.59
CA LYS A 10 -11.95 -8.59 -13.52
C LYS A 10 -12.90 -9.63 -14.07
N VAL A 11 -12.80 -10.83 -13.54
CA VAL A 11 -13.59 -11.99 -13.99
C VAL A 11 -14.24 -12.67 -12.79
N VAL A 12 -15.24 -13.49 -13.07
CA VAL A 12 -15.96 -14.29 -12.09
C VAL A 12 -15.67 -15.75 -12.33
N TYR A 13 -15.26 -16.45 -11.28
CA TYR A 13 -15.03 -17.88 -11.27
C TYR A 13 -15.57 -18.44 -9.94
N ASP A 14 -16.35 -19.52 -10.01
CA ASP A 14 -17.00 -20.15 -8.84
C ASP A 14 -17.77 -19.17 -7.91
N GLY A 15 -18.39 -18.14 -8.51
CA GLY A 15 -19.16 -17.12 -7.78
C GLY A 15 -18.32 -16.06 -7.05
N GLU A 16 -16.98 -16.15 -7.09
CA GLU A 16 -16.08 -15.14 -6.54
C GLU A 16 -15.46 -14.28 -7.66
N VAL A 17 -15.08 -13.04 -7.33
CA VAL A 17 -14.43 -12.13 -8.28
C VAL A 17 -12.91 -12.25 -8.18
N PHE A 18 -12.28 -12.42 -9.33
CA PHE A 18 -10.83 -12.54 -9.49
C PHE A 18 -10.30 -11.52 -10.49
N GLU A 19 -8.99 -11.36 -10.50
CA GLU A 19 -8.23 -10.65 -11.51
C GLU A 19 -7.41 -11.64 -12.34
N VAL A 20 -7.38 -11.47 -13.67
CA VAL A 20 -6.58 -12.32 -14.56
C VAL A 20 -5.10 -12.00 -14.41
N LEU A 21 -4.32 -12.93 -13.85
CA LEU A 21 -2.87 -12.81 -13.74
C LEU A 21 -2.17 -13.33 -15.00
N GLU A 22 -2.67 -14.43 -15.57
CA GLU A 22 -2.18 -15.02 -16.82
C GLU A 22 -3.40 -15.42 -17.67
N THR A 23 -3.40 -14.99 -18.93
CA THR A 23 -4.44 -15.34 -19.92
C THR A 23 -4.34 -16.80 -20.32
N ALA A 24 -5.40 -17.34 -20.95
CA ALA A 24 -5.49 -18.74 -21.32
C ALA A 24 -4.27 -19.21 -22.13
N ASP A 25 -3.65 -20.30 -21.70
CA ASP A 25 -2.60 -20.96 -22.46
C ASP A 25 -3.19 -21.84 -23.58
N ARG A 26 -2.34 -22.64 -24.24
CA ARG A 26 -2.78 -23.53 -25.34
C ARG A 26 -3.75 -24.63 -24.88
N THR A 27 -3.87 -24.85 -23.57
CA THR A 27 -4.78 -25.82 -22.95
C THR A 27 -6.07 -25.17 -22.43
N GLY A 28 -6.22 -23.85 -22.54
CA GLY A 28 -7.36 -23.11 -22.01
C GLY A 28 -7.24 -22.74 -20.53
N MET A 29 -6.12 -23.06 -19.89
CA MET A 29 -5.89 -22.78 -18.46
C MET A 29 -5.49 -21.32 -18.25
N MET A 30 -6.17 -20.66 -17.32
CA MET A 30 -5.93 -19.28 -16.88
C MET A 30 -5.45 -19.27 -15.43
N LYS A 31 -4.66 -18.26 -15.07
CA LYS A 31 -4.27 -18.01 -13.68
C LYS A 31 -4.97 -16.78 -13.16
N LEU A 32 -5.67 -16.95 -12.04
CA LEU A 32 -6.53 -15.96 -11.42
C LEU A 32 -6.00 -15.59 -10.03
N GLY A 33 -6.00 -14.30 -9.71
CA GLY A 33 -5.63 -13.76 -8.40
C GLY A 33 -6.86 -13.22 -7.66
N PRO A 34 -7.02 -13.49 -6.36
CA PRO A 34 -8.11 -12.90 -5.59
C PRO A 34 -7.89 -11.38 -5.49
N LEU A 35 -8.99 -10.61 -5.57
CA LEU A 35 -8.91 -9.15 -5.48
C LEU A 35 -8.51 -8.64 -4.07
N PHE A 36 -8.78 -9.39 -2.99
CA PHE A 36 -8.66 -8.87 -1.61
C PHE A 36 -8.20 -9.87 -0.52
N LYS A 37 -7.68 -11.06 -0.84
CA LYS A 37 -7.16 -11.97 0.20
C LYS A 37 -5.65 -11.76 0.43
N ALA A 38 -5.26 -11.68 1.71
CA ALA A 38 -3.87 -11.63 2.17
C ALA A 38 -3.11 -12.96 1.97
N SER A 39 -3.77 -14.00 1.47
CA SER A 39 -3.10 -15.21 1.01
C SER A 39 -2.67 -15.01 -0.45
N TYR A 40 -1.39 -15.26 -0.74
CA TYR A 40 -0.83 -15.31 -2.10
C TYR A 40 -1.36 -16.52 -2.91
N GLU A 41 -2.57 -16.98 -2.63
CA GLU A 41 -3.18 -18.14 -3.25
C GLU A 41 -3.85 -17.73 -4.56
N TYR A 42 -3.30 -18.23 -5.66
CA TYR A 42 -3.87 -18.10 -7.00
C TYR A 42 -4.76 -19.31 -7.31
N ALA A 43 -5.79 -19.09 -8.12
CA ALA A 43 -6.62 -20.16 -8.67
C ALA A 43 -6.23 -20.43 -10.12
N TRP A 44 -6.29 -21.70 -10.52
CA TRP A 44 -6.24 -22.11 -11.92
C TRP A 44 -7.66 -22.43 -12.37
N ALA A 45 -8.09 -21.80 -13.46
CA ALA A 45 -9.42 -21.97 -14.01
C ALA A 45 -9.35 -22.23 -15.51
N ASP A 46 -10.22 -23.08 -16.02
CA ASP A 46 -10.44 -23.20 -17.46
C ASP A 46 -11.18 -21.95 -17.95
N GLU A 47 -10.73 -21.35 -19.05
CA GLU A 47 -11.34 -20.16 -19.65
C GLU A 47 -12.84 -20.30 -19.92
N GLU A 48 -13.34 -21.53 -20.14
CA GLU A 48 -14.76 -21.80 -20.35
C GLU A 48 -15.60 -21.68 -19.06
N MET A 49 -14.96 -21.80 -17.90
CA MET A 49 -15.57 -21.66 -16.58
C MET A 49 -15.53 -20.22 -16.05
N VAL A 50 -14.87 -19.32 -16.77
CA VAL A 50 -14.64 -17.93 -16.38
C VAL A 50 -15.59 -17.02 -17.16
N VAL A 51 -16.14 -16.01 -16.49
CA VAL A 51 -17.06 -15.05 -17.10
C VAL A 51 -16.60 -13.63 -16.81
N SER A 52 -16.64 -12.73 -17.79
CA SER A 52 -16.35 -11.31 -17.54
C SER A 52 -17.30 -10.73 -16.48
N LEU A 53 -16.79 -9.86 -15.60
CA LEU A 53 -17.59 -9.27 -14.51
C LEU A 53 -18.86 -8.58 -15.04
N ASN A 54 -18.75 -7.86 -16.15
CA ASN A 54 -19.88 -7.21 -16.82
C ASN A 54 -20.98 -8.19 -17.24
N ARG A 55 -20.60 -9.38 -17.73
CA ARG A 55 -21.56 -10.41 -18.10
C ARG A 55 -22.10 -11.14 -16.87
N ALA A 56 -21.28 -11.37 -15.85
CA ALA A 56 -21.72 -11.98 -14.60
C ALA A 56 -22.80 -11.14 -13.90
N ILE A 57 -22.65 -9.80 -13.88
CA ILE A 57 -23.68 -8.86 -13.38
C ILE A 57 -24.96 -8.98 -14.21
N LYS A 58 -24.86 -8.95 -15.56
CA LYS A 58 -26.02 -9.09 -16.45
C LYS A 58 -26.77 -10.40 -16.27
N LEU A 59 -26.04 -11.48 -15.98
CA LEU A 59 -26.58 -12.82 -15.74
C LEU A 59 -27.01 -13.03 -14.28
N ARG A 60 -26.83 -12.03 -13.40
CA ARG A 60 -27.10 -12.12 -11.95
C ARG A 60 -26.40 -13.31 -11.28
N ILE A 61 -25.21 -13.65 -11.78
CA ILE A 61 -24.33 -14.67 -11.17
C ILE A 61 -23.72 -14.09 -9.88
N ILE A 62 -23.45 -12.78 -9.89
CA ILE A 62 -23.06 -12.01 -8.71
C ILE A 62 -24.03 -10.84 -8.61
N ASP A 63 -24.45 -10.50 -7.39
CA ASP A 63 -25.32 -9.36 -7.13
C ASP A 63 -24.55 -8.03 -7.14
N GLU A 64 -25.24 -6.95 -7.50
CA GLU A 64 -24.68 -5.61 -7.66
C GLU A 64 -24.12 -5.06 -6.32
N GLU A 65 -24.70 -5.45 -5.19
CA GLU A 65 -24.25 -5.07 -3.85
C GLU A 65 -22.88 -5.68 -3.49
N THR A 66 -22.64 -6.94 -3.88
CA THR A 66 -21.33 -7.60 -3.75
C THR A 66 -20.26 -6.92 -4.61
N VAL A 67 -20.61 -6.46 -5.81
CA VAL A 67 -19.70 -5.69 -6.69
C VAL A 67 -19.36 -4.33 -6.09
N ASP A 68 -20.34 -3.63 -5.52
CA ASP A 68 -20.13 -2.36 -4.84
C ASP A 68 -19.22 -2.51 -3.62
N LYS A 69 -19.40 -3.56 -2.81
CA LYS A 69 -18.49 -3.86 -1.68
C LYS A 69 -17.05 -4.13 -2.14
N LEU A 70 -16.88 -4.84 -3.25
CA LEU A 70 -15.55 -5.14 -3.82
C LEU A 70 -14.90 -3.95 -4.54
N THR A 71 -15.67 -2.93 -4.92
CA THR A 71 -15.15 -1.72 -5.59
C THR A 71 -15.03 -0.53 -4.63
N ASN A 72 -15.56 -0.65 -3.43
CA ASN A 72 -15.46 0.36 -2.39
C ASN A 72 -14.07 0.36 -1.72
N TYR A 73 -13.16 1.16 -2.28
CA TYR A 73 -11.83 1.46 -1.74
C TYR A 73 -11.85 2.15 -0.35
N SER A 74 -13.00 2.35 0.31
CA SER A 74 -13.02 2.83 1.70
C SER A 74 -12.83 1.71 2.73
N SER A 75 -13.12 0.46 2.39
CA SER A 75 -13.06 -0.69 3.31
C SER A 75 -11.66 -1.31 3.46
N ILE A 76 -10.71 -0.91 2.61
CA ILE A 76 -9.29 -1.35 2.66
C ILE A 76 -8.54 -0.87 3.93
N GLY A 77 -9.15 -0.04 4.77
CA GLY A 77 -8.57 0.32 6.07
C GLY A 77 -8.78 -0.72 7.17
N GLU A 78 -9.80 -1.57 7.08
CA GLU A 78 -10.20 -2.43 8.21
C GLU A 78 -9.63 -3.86 8.12
N GLY A 79 -9.38 -4.38 6.91
CA GLY A 79 -8.91 -5.76 6.69
C GLY A 79 -7.38 -5.94 6.62
N LEU A 80 -6.61 -4.86 6.44
CA LEU A 80 -5.13 -4.90 6.39
C LEU A 80 -4.48 -4.93 7.77
N CYS A 81 -5.25 -4.80 8.85
CA CYS A 81 -4.77 -4.74 10.23
C CYS A 81 -4.81 -6.09 10.97
N ASN A 82 -5.47 -7.13 10.43
CA ASN A 82 -5.75 -8.36 11.19
C ASN A 82 -5.45 -9.62 10.38
N THR A 83 -4.17 -9.95 10.20
CA THR A 83 -3.72 -11.34 10.04
C THR A 83 -2.41 -11.57 10.78
N ASN A 84 -2.48 -11.40 12.09
CA ASN A 84 -1.80 -12.24 13.07
C ASN A 84 -2.63 -12.11 14.34
N GLU A 85 -3.59 -13.02 14.55
CA GLU A 85 -4.12 -13.27 15.89
C GLU A 85 -2.95 -13.76 16.76
N TRP A 86 -2.15 -12.83 17.25
CA TRP A 86 -1.64 -12.95 18.60
C TRP A 86 -2.89 -12.93 19.46
N GLU A 87 -3.29 -14.08 20.00
CA GLU A 87 -4.21 -14.10 21.13
C GLU A 87 -3.61 -13.17 22.18
N ALA A 88 -4.11 -11.94 22.24
CA ALA A 88 -3.82 -11.02 23.31
C ALA A 88 -4.48 -11.63 24.54
N THR A 89 -3.76 -12.51 25.22
CA THR A 89 -4.12 -12.87 26.57
C THR A 89 -4.11 -11.56 27.34
N ASP A 90 -5.26 -11.10 27.82
CA ASP A 90 -5.44 -9.96 28.74
C ASP A 90 -4.70 -10.13 30.08
N ALA A 91 -3.82 -11.12 30.18
CA ALA A 91 -2.89 -11.25 31.28
C ALA A 91 -1.89 -10.07 31.22
N PRO A 92 -1.78 -9.26 32.28
CA PRO A 92 -0.74 -8.24 32.36
C PRO A 92 0.61 -8.93 32.18
N PHE A 93 1.34 -8.54 31.14
CA PHE A 93 2.68 -9.04 30.86
C PHE A 93 3.61 -8.50 31.94
N VAL A 94 3.72 -9.21 33.06
CA VAL A 94 4.73 -8.94 34.08
C VAL A 94 6.06 -9.32 33.45
N GLY A 95 6.92 -8.32 33.20
CA GLY A 95 8.29 -8.56 32.75
C GLY A 95 8.95 -9.64 33.62
N LYS A 96 9.70 -10.56 33.00
CA LYS A 96 10.37 -11.68 33.70
C LYS A 96 11.27 -11.24 34.87
N ASP A 97 11.61 -9.96 34.95
CA ASP A 97 12.40 -9.34 36.00
C ASP A 97 11.58 -8.89 37.23
N GLY A 98 10.26 -9.06 37.22
CA GLY A 98 9.39 -8.64 38.33
C GLY A 98 9.26 -7.13 38.48
N SER A 99 9.73 -6.33 37.50
CA SER A 99 9.72 -4.86 37.58
C SER A 99 8.33 -4.24 37.37
N GLY A 100 7.35 -5.04 36.91
CA GLY A 100 6.01 -4.55 36.57
C GLY A 100 5.97 -3.58 35.37
N LYS A 101 7.10 -3.32 34.71
CA LYS A 101 7.17 -2.45 33.54
C LYS A 101 6.72 -3.22 32.32
N ASN A 102 5.57 -2.84 31.79
CA ASN A 102 5.13 -3.30 30.49
C ASN A 102 5.35 -2.17 29.50
N ASP A 103 6.54 -2.12 28.89
CA ASP A 103 6.87 -1.11 27.89
C ASP A 103 5.89 -1.10 26.70
N ARG A 104 5.09 -2.17 26.51
CA ARG A 104 4.00 -2.21 25.54
C ARG A 104 2.73 -1.47 26.00
N ALA A 105 2.48 -1.38 27.31
CA ALA A 105 1.33 -0.71 27.90
C ALA A 105 1.61 0.75 28.31
N ASP A 106 2.87 1.12 28.51
CA ASP A 106 3.28 2.44 29.01
C ASP A 106 3.09 3.61 28.01
N GLY A 107 2.47 3.38 26.84
CA GLY A 107 2.23 4.41 25.82
C GLY A 107 3.50 4.99 25.16
N LYS A 108 4.66 4.35 25.37
CA LYS A 108 5.94 4.79 24.81
C LYS A 108 5.98 4.57 23.31
N LEU A 109 6.63 5.49 22.59
CA LEU A 109 6.90 5.32 21.17
C LEU A 109 7.77 4.08 20.92
N ARG A 110 7.26 3.19 20.07
CA ARG A 110 7.90 1.91 19.72
C ARG A 110 8.75 2.05 18.46
N TRP A 111 9.83 2.82 18.57
CA TRP A 111 10.81 3.02 17.50
C TRP A 111 11.40 1.70 16.96
N ASP A 112 11.42 0.66 17.80
CA ASP A 112 11.89 -0.68 17.47
C ASP A 112 10.99 -1.44 16.48
N LEU A 113 9.76 -0.97 16.23
CA LEU A 113 8.86 -1.55 15.21
C LEU A 113 9.14 -1.05 13.80
N LEU A 114 10.03 -0.07 13.65
CA LEU A 114 10.38 0.47 12.35
C LEU A 114 11.08 -0.60 11.49
N PRO A 115 10.62 -0.81 10.23
CA PRO A 115 11.27 -1.72 9.29
C PRO A 115 12.60 -1.12 8.81
N LEU A 116 13.68 -1.36 9.57
CA LEU A 116 14.95 -0.64 9.40
C LEU A 116 15.60 -0.86 8.03
N ALA A 117 15.42 -2.03 7.42
CA ALA A 117 15.97 -2.32 6.09
C ALA A 117 15.33 -1.43 5.02
N GLU A 118 14.00 -1.30 5.04
CA GLU A 118 13.23 -0.46 4.12
C GLU A 118 13.46 1.03 4.39
N ILE A 119 13.65 1.40 5.67
CA ILE A 119 14.02 2.77 6.05
C ILE A 119 15.42 3.12 5.56
N GLU A 120 16.36 2.16 5.51
CA GLU A 120 17.69 2.40 4.95
C GLU A 120 17.59 2.90 3.50
N ASP A 121 16.64 2.40 2.70
CA ASP A 121 16.43 2.88 1.33
C ASP A 121 15.96 4.34 1.27
N ILE A 122 15.21 4.81 2.28
CA ILE A 122 14.85 6.23 2.44
C ILE A 122 16.07 7.04 2.87
N VAL A 123 16.89 6.51 3.79
CA VAL A 123 18.14 7.14 4.24
C VAL A 123 19.15 7.29 3.11
N ARG A 124 19.19 6.36 2.14
CA ARG A 124 20.00 6.51 0.92
C ARG A 124 19.58 7.73 0.10
N VAL A 125 18.28 8.00 -0.04
CA VAL A 125 17.78 9.21 -0.72
C VAL A 125 18.27 10.47 -0.02
N TYR A 126 18.20 10.51 1.33
CA TYR A 126 18.78 11.61 2.11
C TYR A 126 20.28 11.78 1.87
N THR A 127 21.02 10.67 1.91
CA THR A 127 22.48 10.63 1.80
C THR A 127 22.95 11.15 0.45
N GLU A 128 22.34 10.69 -0.64
CA GLU A 128 22.68 11.14 -1.98
C GLU A 128 22.19 12.57 -2.26
N GLY A 129 21.03 12.95 -1.70
CA GLY A 129 20.54 14.32 -1.75
C GLY A 129 21.48 15.32 -1.07
N ALA A 130 22.02 14.96 0.10
CA ALA A 130 22.98 15.78 0.84
C ALA A 130 24.30 15.96 0.06
N LYS A 131 24.81 14.89 -0.58
CA LYS A 131 25.98 14.97 -1.47
C LYS A 131 25.77 15.89 -2.67
N LYS A 132 24.56 15.88 -3.24
CA LYS A 132 24.23 16.62 -4.47
C LYS A 132 23.93 18.10 -4.24
N TYR A 133 23.32 18.44 -3.10
CA TYR A 133 22.84 19.80 -2.83
C TYR A 133 23.53 20.42 -1.62
N ALA A 134 23.17 19.97 -0.41
CA ALA A 134 23.81 20.26 0.87
C ALA A 134 23.01 19.55 1.98
N ASP A 135 23.57 19.46 3.18
CA ASP A 135 22.89 18.95 4.35
C ASP A 135 21.59 19.74 4.61
N ASN A 136 20.46 19.02 4.71
CA ASN A 136 19.15 19.56 5.05
C ASN A 136 18.63 20.73 4.19
N SER A 137 19.23 21.00 3.04
CA SER A 137 18.79 22.09 2.14
C SER A 137 17.39 21.89 1.58
N TRP A 138 16.88 20.66 1.64
CA TRP A 138 15.53 20.28 1.22
C TRP A 138 14.43 20.93 2.09
N GLN A 139 14.74 21.37 3.32
CA GLN A 139 13.76 21.90 4.29
C GLN A 139 13.27 23.33 3.99
N ASP A 140 13.98 24.05 3.11
CA ASP A 140 13.71 25.46 2.84
C ASP A 140 13.85 25.85 1.36
N ILE A 141 13.37 24.97 0.48
CA ILE A 141 13.26 25.31 -0.93
C ILE A 141 12.00 26.16 -1.20
N PRO A 142 12.08 27.16 -2.11
CA PRO A 142 10.91 27.90 -2.59
C PRO A 142 9.86 26.95 -3.15
N ASP A 143 8.59 27.16 -2.77
CA ASP A 143 7.45 26.32 -3.15
C ASP A 143 7.65 24.83 -2.81
N GLY A 144 8.35 24.54 -1.71
CA GLY A 144 8.78 23.18 -1.41
C GLY A 144 7.66 22.17 -1.26
N PHE A 145 6.54 22.54 -0.63
CA PHE A 145 5.40 21.64 -0.48
C PHE A 145 4.89 21.13 -1.84
N ASN A 146 4.60 22.03 -2.78
CA ASN A 146 4.10 21.64 -4.10
C ASN A 146 5.16 20.90 -4.92
N ARG A 147 6.44 21.27 -4.76
CA ARG A 147 7.55 20.57 -5.43
C ARG A 147 7.70 19.12 -4.97
N TYR A 148 7.64 18.86 -3.67
CA TYR A 148 7.69 17.50 -3.13
C TYR A 148 6.41 16.72 -3.41
N LEU A 149 5.24 17.36 -3.37
CA LEU A 149 3.98 16.74 -3.77
C LEU A 149 4.00 16.29 -5.24
N GLY A 150 4.48 17.15 -6.14
CA GLY A 150 4.64 16.81 -7.55
C GLY A 150 5.69 15.72 -7.78
N ALA A 151 6.80 15.71 -7.03
CA ALA A 151 7.80 14.65 -7.10
C ALA A 151 7.26 13.31 -6.61
N LEU A 152 6.56 13.29 -5.47
CA LEU A 152 5.87 12.12 -4.94
C LEU A 152 4.96 11.50 -6.00
N MET A 153 4.08 12.30 -6.61
CA MET A 153 3.16 11.81 -7.65
C MET A 153 3.89 11.20 -8.85
N ARG A 154 5.01 11.81 -9.29
CA ARG A 154 5.79 11.27 -10.41
C ARG A 154 6.42 9.91 -10.09
N HIS A 155 7.00 9.74 -8.90
CA HIS A 155 7.57 8.45 -8.50
C HIS A 155 6.48 7.39 -8.32
N LEU A 156 5.33 7.77 -7.75
CA LEU A 156 4.19 6.86 -7.61
C LEU A 156 3.68 6.39 -8.97
N VAL A 157 3.46 7.30 -9.92
CA VAL A 157 2.99 6.96 -11.27
C VAL A 157 4.00 6.08 -12.00
N ALA A 158 5.30 6.35 -11.90
CA ALA A 158 6.33 5.51 -12.50
C ALA A 158 6.31 4.08 -11.92
N TYR A 159 6.19 3.95 -10.60
CA TYR A 159 6.03 2.65 -9.94
C TYR A 159 4.80 1.89 -10.46
N THR A 160 3.64 2.55 -10.55
CA THR A 160 2.42 1.92 -11.07
C THR A 160 2.51 1.49 -12.53
N LYS A 161 3.48 2.03 -13.29
CA LYS A 161 3.78 1.62 -14.67
C LYS A 161 4.78 0.45 -14.75
N GLY A 162 5.22 -0.08 -13.61
CA GLY A 162 6.14 -1.21 -13.54
C GLY A 162 7.62 -0.82 -13.39
N GLU A 163 7.93 0.46 -13.18
CA GLU A 163 9.31 0.90 -12.91
C GLU A 163 9.65 0.68 -11.42
N ARG A 164 10.63 -0.17 -11.13
CA ARG A 164 11.07 -0.41 -9.74
C ARG A 164 12.05 0.65 -9.24
N TYR A 165 12.96 1.08 -10.11
CA TYR A 165 14.02 2.04 -9.80
C TYR A 165 13.96 3.23 -10.74
N ASP A 166 14.26 4.41 -10.22
CA ASP A 166 14.40 5.62 -11.02
C ASP A 166 15.74 5.65 -11.77
N LYS A 167 15.92 6.68 -12.60
CA LYS A 167 17.15 6.90 -13.38
C LYS A 167 18.40 7.18 -12.54
N GLU A 168 18.24 7.57 -11.28
CA GLU A 168 19.34 7.83 -10.34
C GLU A 168 19.68 6.58 -9.50
N GLY A 169 18.91 5.49 -9.66
CA GLY A 169 19.14 4.20 -9.01
C GLY A 169 18.36 4.01 -7.70
N PHE A 170 17.45 4.92 -7.34
CA PHE A 170 16.61 4.78 -6.14
C PHE A 170 15.34 3.98 -6.42
N MET A 171 14.88 3.21 -5.44
CA MET A 171 13.55 2.60 -5.54
C MET A 171 12.48 3.69 -5.63
N HIS A 172 11.52 3.55 -6.54
CA HIS A 172 10.46 4.55 -6.66
C HIS A 172 9.65 4.70 -5.36
N LEU A 173 9.41 3.60 -4.65
CA LEU A 173 8.70 3.64 -3.37
C LEU A 173 9.50 4.33 -2.25
N SER A 174 10.83 4.17 -2.20
CA SER A 174 11.63 4.90 -1.21
C SER A 174 11.62 6.40 -1.50
N ALA A 175 11.64 6.80 -2.77
CA ALA A 175 11.47 8.19 -3.17
C ALA A 175 10.06 8.73 -2.84
N VAL A 176 9.00 7.94 -3.00
CA VAL A 176 7.64 8.30 -2.56
C VAL A 176 7.62 8.57 -1.05
N CYS A 177 8.15 7.64 -0.24
CA CYS A 177 8.21 7.77 1.21
C CYS A 177 9.04 8.99 1.64
N TRP A 178 10.20 9.21 1.00
CA TRP A 178 11.04 10.38 1.28
C TRP A 178 10.30 11.69 1.02
N ASN A 179 9.61 11.81 -0.13
CA ASN A 179 8.82 13.00 -0.43
C ASN A 179 7.66 13.17 0.56
N ALA A 180 7.02 12.09 1.01
CA ALA A 180 5.97 12.15 2.02
C ALA A 180 6.49 12.65 3.37
N ILE A 181 7.68 12.23 3.79
CA ILE A 181 8.36 12.77 4.99
C ILE A 181 8.66 14.26 4.81
N ALA A 182 9.10 14.69 3.62
CA ALA A 182 9.32 16.09 3.33
C ALA A 182 8.03 16.91 3.44
N LEU A 183 6.90 16.41 2.93
CA LEU A 183 5.58 17.03 3.10
C LEU A 183 5.17 17.14 4.57
N LEU A 184 5.34 16.07 5.34
CA LEU A 184 5.07 16.06 6.78
C LEU A 184 5.94 17.09 7.52
N TYR A 185 7.21 17.20 7.16
CA TYR A 185 8.10 18.23 7.71
C TYR A 185 7.55 19.62 7.39
N TYR A 186 7.21 19.91 6.13
CA TYR A 186 6.70 21.21 5.73
C TYR A 186 5.42 21.57 6.49
N ASP A 187 4.48 20.63 6.61
CA ASP A 187 3.24 20.81 7.36
C ASP A 187 3.51 21.14 8.84
N LYS A 188 4.33 20.32 9.52
CA LYS A 188 4.72 20.54 10.93
C LYS A 188 5.48 21.85 11.19
N HIS A 189 5.99 22.49 10.15
CA HIS A 189 6.72 23.75 10.23
C HIS A 189 5.95 24.93 9.62
N ASN A 190 4.62 24.83 9.48
CA ASN A 190 3.75 25.89 8.90
C ASN A 190 4.13 26.29 7.47
N LYS A 191 4.74 25.38 6.72
CA LYS A 191 5.03 25.52 5.28
C LYS A 191 4.12 24.61 4.43
N GLY A 192 3.13 23.97 5.05
CA GLY A 192 2.14 23.10 4.41
C GLY A 192 0.93 23.86 3.85
N LEU A 193 -0.09 23.10 3.44
CA LEU A 193 -1.34 23.68 2.92
C LEU A 193 -2.29 24.14 4.02
N ILE A 194 -2.14 23.60 5.23
CA ILE A 194 -3.02 23.84 6.36
C ILE A 194 -2.23 24.60 7.43
N GLU A 195 -2.75 25.75 7.87
CA GLU A 195 -2.13 26.52 8.96
C GLU A 195 -2.29 25.78 10.29
N TRP A 196 -1.20 25.67 11.05
CA TRP A 196 -1.19 25.03 12.35
C TRP A 196 -1.69 26.01 13.42
N LYS A 197 -3.02 26.09 13.59
CA LYS A 197 -3.66 26.85 14.67
C LYS A 197 -3.72 25.95 15.91
N SER A 198 -2.80 26.16 16.85
CA SER A 198 -2.73 25.58 18.22
C SER A 198 -3.31 24.16 18.36
N GLN A 199 -2.44 23.16 18.54
CA GLN A 199 -2.80 21.75 18.72
C GLN A 199 -3.91 21.54 19.77
N GLU A 200 -5.17 21.40 19.35
CA GLU A 200 -6.16 20.65 20.13
C GLU A 200 -5.87 19.17 19.92
N LYS A 201 -4.84 18.67 20.61
CA LYS A 201 -4.59 17.26 20.92
C LYS A 201 -3.35 17.22 21.81
N GLU A 202 -3.60 17.52 23.10
CA GLU A 202 -2.84 16.94 24.22
C GLU A 202 -3.01 15.41 24.23
#